data_AF-A0A971HQ54-F1
#
_entry.id   AF-A0A971HQ54-F1
#
_cell.length_a   1.000
_cell.length_b   1.000
_cell.length_c   1.000
_cell.angle_alpha   90.00
_cell.angle_beta   90.00
_cell.angle_gamma   90.00
#
_symmetry.space_group_name_H-M   'P 1'
#
loop_
_entity.id
_entity.type
_entity.pdbx_description
1 polymer ?
#
loop_
_entity_poly.entity_id
_entity_poly.type
_entity_poly.pdbx_seq_one_letter_code
_entity_poly.pdbx_strand_id
1 'polypeptide(L)'
;MRKWRVEDSSELYNVEGWGIGYFGVNKDGNVTVMPHRDPEKAIAIKDILDELSLKDVSCPVLLRFPEILDERIETISKCFKNASSEYNFSGNYYTVYPVKVNQQRPVVEEIVRYGQKFNIGLEAGSKPELH
;
A
#
# COMPACT_ATOMS: atom_id res chain seq x y z
N MET A 1 24.30 8.13 29.82
CA MET A 1 23.67 7.94 28.49
C MET A 1 22.19 8.27 28.61
N ARG A 2 21.59 8.94 27.63
CA ARG A 2 20.13 9.19 27.60
C ARG A 2 19.40 7.85 27.41
N LYS A 3 18.24 7.67 28.05
CA LYS A 3 17.38 6.49 27.86
C LYS A 3 16.79 6.50 26.45
N TRP A 4 16.92 5.39 25.73
CA TRP A 4 16.35 5.21 24.39
C TRP A 4 14.81 5.27 24.43
N ARG A 5 14.21 6.01 23.50
CA ARG A 5 12.76 6.21 23.37
C ARG A 5 12.27 5.71 22.01
N VAL A 6 10.95 5.60 21.88
CA VAL A 6 10.31 5.21 20.62
C VAL A 6 10.66 6.20 19.51
N GLU A 7 10.66 7.50 19.82
CA GLU A 7 11.06 8.55 18.87
C GLU A 7 12.47 8.32 18.31
N ASP A 8 13.41 7.87 19.15
CA ASP A 8 14.79 7.62 18.74
C ASP A 8 14.87 6.43 17.75
N SER A 9 14.03 5.39 17.93
CA SER A 9 13.87 4.30 16.95
C SER A 9 13.21 4.76 15.65
N SER A 10 12.14 5.57 15.74
CA SER A 10 11.40 6.06 14.57
C SER A 10 12.30 6.91 13.67
N GLU A 11 13.13 7.77 14.28
CA GLU A 11 14.12 8.59 13.59
C GLU A 11 15.23 7.73 12.98
N LEU A 12 15.79 6.79 13.76
CA LEU A 12 16.87 5.90 13.28
C LEU A 12 16.45 5.10 12.04
N TYR A 13 15.25 4.53 12.04
CA TYR A 13 14.73 3.73 10.92
C TYR A 13 14.00 4.55 9.86
N ASN A 14 13.82 5.85 10.10
CA ASN A 14 13.14 6.80 9.22
C ASN A 14 11.80 6.25 8.67
N VAL A 15 11.00 5.63 9.55
CA VAL A 15 9.74 4.97 9.14
C VAL A 15 8.78 5.96 8.49
N GLU A 16 8.75 7.21 8.98
CA GLU A 16 7.93 8.27 8.39
C GLU A 16 8.35 8.61 6.95
N GLY A 17 9.64 8.53 6.63
CA GLY A 17 10.17 8.88 5.31
C GLY A 17 9.76 7.92 4.19
N TRP A 18 9.72 6.62 4.46
CA TRP A 18 9.32 5.60 3.46
C TRP A 18 7.91 5.05 3.68
N GLY A 19 7.40 5.14 4.90
CA GLY A 19 6.08 4.62 5.28
C GLY A 19 4.94 5.41 4.66
N ILE A 20 5.17 6.68 4.27
CA ILE A 20 4.26 7.54 3.50
C ILE A 20 2.81 7.53 4.03
N GLY A 21 2.66 7.47 5.35
CA GLY A 21 1.38 7.41 6.07
C GLY A 21 0.73 6.03 6.16
N TYR A 22 1.26 5.00 5.48
CA TYR A 22 0.78 3.62 5.62
C TYR A 22 1.48 2.84 6.74
N PHE A 23 2.72 3.20 7.08
CA PHE A 23 3.49 2.54 8.13
C PHE A 23 3.99 3.56 9.14
N GLY A 24 4.07 3.14 10.41
CA GLY A 24 4.51 3.98 11.52
C GLY A 24 4.95 3.15 12.72
N VAL A 25 5.18 3.83 13.84
CA VAL A 25 5.50 3.21 15.13
C VAL A 25 4.57 3.81 16.19
N ASN A 26 3.89 2.97 16.97
CA ASN A 26 2.99 3.45 18.02
C ASN A 26 3.74 3.74 19.34
N LYS A 27 3.02 4.28 20.34
CA LYS A 27 3.55 4.61 21.68
C LYS A 27 4.15 3.43 22.43
N ASP A 28 3.77 2.20 22.09
CA ASP A 28 4.28 0.96 22.69
C ASP A 28 5.54 0.46 21.99
N GLY A 29 6.00 1.14 20.93
CA GLY A 29 7.17 0.79 20.15
C GLY A 29 6.92 -0.27 19.07
N ASN A 30 5.66 -0.59 18.78
CA ASN A 30 5.29 -1.57 17.75
C ASN A 30 5.15 -0.90 16.38
N VAL A 31 5.59 -1.60 15.33
CA VAL A 31 5.33 -1.18 13.95
C VAL A 31 3.84 -1.29 13.65
N THR A 32 3.27 -0.24 13.09
CA THR A 32 1.86 -0.18 12.72
C THR A 32 1.67 -0.11 11.21
N VAL A 33 0.52 -0.57 10.75
CA VAL A 33 -0.01 -0.39 9.41
C VAL A 33 -1.31 0.40 9.47
N MET A 34 -1.49 1.35 8.55
CA MET A 34 -2.64 2.23 8.41
C MET A 34 -3.09 2.18 6.94
N PRO A 35 -3.88 1.19 6.52
CA PRO A 35 -4.15 0.96 5.10
C PRO A 35 -4.81 2.16 4.38
N HIS A 36 -5.55 2.99 5.12
CA HIS A 36 -6.19 4.22 4.65
C HIS A 36 -5.47 5.52 5.11
N ARG A 37 -4.23 5.43 5.58
CA ARG A 37 -3.48 6.56 6.18
C ARG A 37 -4.21 7.28 7.32
N ASP A 38 -5.04 6.53 8.05
CA ASP A 38 -5.82 7.02 9.20
C ASP A 38 -5.16 6.51 10.50
N PRO A 39 -4.50 7.39 11.29
CA PRO A 39 -3.83 7.00 12.53
C PRO A 39 -4.77 6.38 13.56
N GLU A 40 -6.05 6.75 13.57
CA GLU A 40 -7.04 6.20 14.50
C GLU A 40 -7.39 4.75 14.18
N LYS A 41 -7.11 4.30 12.95
CA LYS A 41 -7.30 2.91 12.48
C LYS A 41 -5.98 2.17 12.34
N ALA A 42 -4.92 2.64 12.99
CA ALA A 42 -3.63 1.96 12.98
C ALA A 42 -3.71 0.60 13.66
N ILE A 43 -3.19 -0.43 13.00
CA ILE A 43 -3.10 -1.79 13.54
C ILE A 43 -1.64 -2.12 13.77
N ALA A 44 -1.28 -2.61 14.96
CA ALA A 44 0.07 -3.09 15.19
C ALA A 44 0.29 -4.43 14.47
N ILE A 45 1.37 -4.55 13.70
CA ILE A 45 1.70 -5.78 12.98
C ILE A 45 1.89 -6.95 13.96
N LYS A 46 2.42 -6.66 15.15
CA LYS A 46 2.56 -7.63 16.23
C LYS A 46 1.21 -8.27 16.61
N ASP A 47 0.15 -7.48 16.72
CA ASP A 47 -1.17 -7.99 17.11
C ASP A 47 -1.74 -8.94 16.03
N ILE A 48 -1.51 -8.63 14.75
CA ILE A 48 -1.87 -9.52 13.63
C ILE A 48 -1.12 -10.85 13.74
N LEU A 49 0.19 -10.82 14.04
CA LEU A 49 0.99 -12.03 14.18
C LEU A 49 0.58 -12.87 15.39
N ASP A 50 0.27 -12.22 16.51
CA ASP A 50 -0.21 -12.89 17.71
C ASP A 50 -1.58 -13.58 17.44
N GLU A 51 -2.49 -12.93 16.74
CA GLU A 51 -3.77 -13.52 16.32
C GLU A 51 -3.61 -14.70 15.35
N LEU A 52 -2.66 -14.60 14.40
CA LEU A 52 -2.36 -15.70 13.47
C LEU A 52 -1.78 -16.91 14.20
N SER A 53 -0.91 -16.68 15.19
CA SER A 53 -0.34 -17.73 16.04
C SER A 53 -1.43 -18.48 16.81
N LEU A 54 -2.44 -17.77 17.33
CA LEU A 54 -3.61 -18.40 17.98
C LEU A 54 -4.47 -19.26 17.03
N LYS A 55 -4.33 -19.06 15.71
CA LYS A 55 -4.99 -19.84 14.66
C LYS A 55 -4.06 -20.92 14.06
N ASP A 56 -2.99 -21.27 14.77
CA ASP A 56 -1.97 -22.23 14.34
C ASP A 56 -1.26 -21.85 13.02
N VAL A 57 -1.23 -20.55 12.68
CA VAL A 57 -0.49 -20.01 11.54
C VAL A 57 0.84 -19.45 12.02
N SER A 58 1.92 -20.20 11.79
CA SER A 58 3.28 -19.81 12.17
C SER A 58 4.00 -19.01 11.07
N CYS A 59 4.93 -18.13 11.47
CA CYS A 59 5.87 -17.49 10.56
C CYS A 59 6.75 -18.52 9.80
N PRO A 60 7.22 -18.20 8.59
CA PRO A 60 7.06 -16.92 7.87
C PRO A 60 5.69 -16.75 7.23
N VAL A 61 5.11 -15.55 7.35
CA VAL A 61 3.83 -15.17 6.72
C VAL A 61 4.02 -13.96 5.82
N LEU A 62 3.23 -13.88 4.75
CA LEU A 62 3.17 -12.71 3.86
C LEU A 62 1.83 -12.00 4.07
N LEU A 63 1.87 -10.84 4.72
CA LEU A 63 0.69 -9.99 4.91
C LEU A 63 0.48 -9.11 3.68
N ARG A 64 -0.77 -8.98 3.25
CA ARG A 64 -1.19 -8.11 2.14
C ARG A 64 -2.31 -7.20 2.64
N PHE A 65 -2.23 -5.92 2.28
CA PHE A 65 -3.20 -4.90 2.62
C PHE A 65 -3.77 -4.31 1.32
N PRO A 66 -4.83 -4.92 0.74
CA PRO A 66 -5.42 -4.48 -0.53
C PRO A 66 -5.85 -3.02 -0.54
N GLU A 67 -6.24 -2.47 0.60
CA GLU A 67 -6.68 -1.08 0.73
C GLU A 67 -5.55 -0.09 0.43
N ILE A 68 -4.29 -0.48 0.67
CA ILE A 68 -3.14 0.30 0.23
C ILE A 68 -3.11 0.38 -1.31
N LEU A 69 -3.48 -0.69 -2.02
CA LEU A 69 -3.55 -0.66 -3.48
C LEU A 69 -4.64 0.30 -3.97
N ASP A 70 -5.83 0.31 -3.36
CA ASP A 70 -6.92 1.26 -3.69
C ASP A 70 -6.44 2.71 -3.53
N GLU A 71 -5.89 3.03 -2.35
CA GLU A 71 -5.37 4.36 -2.05
C GLU A 71 -4.25 4.80 -3.00
N ARG A 72 -3.37 3.88 -3.42
CA ARG A 72 -2.29 4.19 -4.36
C ARG A 72 -2.81 4.44 -5.77
N ILE A 73 -3.77 3.65 -6.25
CA ILE A 73 -4.41 3.85 -7.56
C ILE A 73 -5.14 5.20 -7.57
N GLU A 74 -5.87 5.51 -6.50
CA GLU A 74 -6.58 6.78 -6.36
C GLU A 74 -5.61 7.96 -6.29
N THR A 75 -4.53 7.85 -5.50
CA THR A 75 -3.52 8.91 -5.38
C THR A 75 -2.92 9.25 -6.75
N ILE A 76 -2.47 8.25 -7.51
CA ILE A 76 -1.86 8.46 -8.83
C ILE A 76 -2.87 9.11 -9.79
N SER A 77 -4.09 8.57 -9.84
CA SER A 77 -5.17 9.09 -10.70
C SER A 77 -5.51 10.54 -10.37
N LYS A 78 -5.58 10.91 -9.08
CA LYS A 78 -5.81 12.29 -8.62
C LYS A 78 -4.67 13.21 -8.99
N CYS A 79 -3.41 12.78 -8.85
CA CYS A 79 -2.25 13.59 -9.24
C CYS A 79 -2.30 13.98 -10.72
N PHE A 80 -2.57 13.02 -11.61
CA PHE A 80 -2.71 13.31 -13.04
C PHE A 80 -3.91 14.20 -13.35
N LYS A 81 -5.06 13.95 -12.71
CA LYS A 81 -6.25 14.81 -12.87
C LYS A 81 -5.95 16.26 -12.48
N ASN A 82 -5.31 16.47 -11.34
CA ASN A 82 -4.95 17.80 -10.85
C ASN A 82 -4.00 18.51 -11.82
N ALA A 83 -2.95 17.81 -12.28
CA ALA A 83 -2.03 18.35 -13.27
C ALA A 83 -2.72 18.69 -14.60
N SER A 84 -3.61 17.82 -15.10
CA SER A 84 -4.37 18.10 -16.31
C SER A 84 -5.24 19.35 -16.18
N SER A 85 -5.89 19.55 -15.02
CA SER A 85 -6.66 20.78 -14.74
C SER A 85 -5.77 22.02 -14.63
N GLU A 86 -4.63 21.92 -13.95
CA GLU A 86 -3.68 23.03 -13.78
C GLU A 86 -3.11 23.53 -15.13
N TYR A 87 -2.77 22.60 -16.03
CA TYR A 87 -2.17 22.91 -17.32
C TYR A 87 -3.18 23.00 -18.47
N ASN A 88 -4.48 22.94 -18.21
CA ASN A 88 -5.54 22.90 -19.23
C ASN A 88 -5.30 21.83 -20.32
N PHE A 89 -4.78 20.68 -19.92
CA PHE A 89 -4.55 19.56 -20.82
C PHE A 89 -5.89 18.92 -21.20
N SER A 90 -6.20 18.85 -22.50
CA SER A 90 -7.47 18.35 -23.02
C SER A 90 -7.50 16.83 -23.25
N GLY A 91 -6.36 16.16 -23.13
CA GLY A 91 -6.28 14.70 -23.26
C GLY A 91 -6.72 13.98 -22.00
N ASN A 92 -7.06 12.70 -22.15
CA ASN A 92 -7.41 11.82 -21.03
C ASN A 92 -6.17 11.05 -20.54
N TYR A 93 -6.06 10.92 -19.22
CA TYR A 93 -5.09 10.05 -18.58
C TYR A 93 -5.70 8.67 -18.29
N TYR A 94 -4.95 7.62 -18.58
CA TYR A 94 -5.31 6.23 -18.24
C TYR A 94 -4.15 5.58 -17.52
N THR A 95 -4.45 4.95 -16.38
CA THR A 95 -3.47 4.14 -15.65
C THR A 95 -3.43 2.75 -16.28
N VAL A 96 -2.24 2.20 -16.51
CA VAL A 96 -2.08 0.82 -16.98
C VAL A 96 -1.16 0.09 -16.01
N TYR A 97 -1.63 -1.02 -15.44
CA TYR A 97 -0.85 -1.84 -14.53
C TYR A 97 -0.06 -2.93 -15.28
N PRO A 98 1.28 -2.91 -15.23
CA PRO A 98 2.10 -3.95 -15.84
C PRO A 98 2.10 -5.22 -14.99
N VAL A 99 1.39 -6.26 -15.45
CA VAL A 99 1.16 -7.51 -14.71
C VAL A 99 2.48 -8.20 -14.36
N LYS A 100 3.52 -8.01 -15.18
CA LYS A 100 4.88 -8.51 -14.96
C LYS A 100 5.50 -8.16 -13.60
N VAL A 101 5.03 -7.09 -12.94
CA VAL A 101 5.53 -6.66 -11.62
C VAL A 101 5.00 -7.55 -10.50
N ASN A 102 3.75 -8.02 -10.60
CA ASN A 102 3.16 -8.96 -9.65
C ASN A 102 1.98 -9.70 -10.29
N GLN A 103 2.23 -10.91 -10.81
CA GLN A 103 1.23 -11.73 -11.47
C GLN A 103 0.29 -12.46 -10.49
N GLN A 104 0.43 -12.24 -9.18
CA GLN A 104 -0.38 -12.95 -8.19
C GLN A 104 -1.84 -12.55 -8.33
N ARG A 105 -2.70 -13.54 -8.59
CA ARG A 105 -4.14 -13.35 -8.79
C ARG A 105 -4.80 -12.42 -7.75
N PRO A 106 -4.57 -12.57 -6.42
CA PRO A 106 -5.18 -11.67 -5.44
C PRO A 106 -4.76 -10.20 -5.59
N VAL A 107 -3.58 -9.92 -6.14
CA VAL A 107 -3.14 -8.53 -6.40
C VAL A 107 -3.82 -8.00 -7.65
N VAL A 108 -3.80 -8.77 -8.73
CA VAL A 108 -4.40 -8.36 -10.02
C VAL A 108 -5.91 -8.17 -9.89
N GLU A 109 -6.61 -9.08 -9.19
CA GLU A 109 -8.05 -8.96 -8.93
C GLU A 109 -8.40 -7.68 -8.18
N GLU A 110 -7.65 -7.33 -7.13
CA GLU A 110 -7.89 -6.10 -6.37
C GLU A 110 -7.54 -4.85 -7.20
N ILE A 111 -6.47 -4.87 -7.99
CA ILE A 111 -6.13 -3.77 -8.91
C ILE A 111 -7.25 -3.53 -9.92
N VAL A 112 -7.80 -4.59 -10.53
CA VAL A 112 -8.91 -4.46 -11.48
C VAL A 112 -10.17 -3.96 -10.75
N ARG A 113 -10.49 -4.51 -9.59
CA ARG A 113 -11.67 -4.14 -8.80
C ARG A 113 -11.64 -2.66 -8.39
N TYR A 114 -10.54 -2.20 -7.80
CA TYR A 114 -10.40 -0.80 -7.39
C TYR A 114 -10.24 0.15 -8.58
N GLY A 115 -9.52 -0.29 -9.62
CA GLY A 115 -9.25 0.50 -10.81
C GLY A 115 -10.43 0.67 -11.77
N GLN A 116 -11.54 -0.06 -11.60
CA GLN A 116 -12.78 0.18 -12.35
C GLN A 116 -13.26 1.64 -12.23
N LYS A 117 -13.08 2.25 -11.04
CA LYS A 117 -13.44 3.66 -10.78
C LYS A 117 -12.61 4.65 -11.62
N PHE A 118 -11.43 4.22 -12.09
CA PHE A 118 -10.42 5.06 -12.76
C PHE A 118 -10.08 4.58 -14.18
N ASN A 119 -10.85 3.65 -14.75
CA ASN A 119 -10.59 3.04 -16.06
C ASN A 119 -9.17 2.47 -16.19
N ILE A 120 -8.72 1.70 -15.18
CA ILE A 120 -7.39 1.08 -15.23
C ILE A 120 -7.33 0.00 -16.34
N GLY A 121 -6.22 -0.01 -17.09
CA GLY A 121 -5.87 -1.08 -18.01
C GLY A 121 -4.85 -2.06 -17.40
N LEU A 122 -4.69 -3.22 -18.04
CA LEU A 122 -3.61 -4.16 -17.76
C LEU A 122 -2.64 -4.21 -18.94
N GLU A 123 -1.34 -4.26 -18.65
CA GLU A 123 -0.30 -4.53 -19.64
C GLU A 123 0.26 -5.93 -19.44
N ALA A 124 0.33 -6.68 -20.54
CA ALA A 124 0.93 -8.00 -20.63
C ALA A 124 2.11 -7.92 -21.59
N GLY A 125 3.30 -8.31 -21.13
CA GLY A 125 4.54 -8.26 -21.90
C GLY A 125 4.88 -9.58 -22.59
N SER A 126 4.10 -10.64 -22.35
CA SER A 126 4.37 -11.97 -22.89
C SER A 126 3.08 -12.77 -23.11
N LYS A 127 3.16 -13.81 -23.95
CA LYS A 127 2.04 -14.71 -24.22
C LYS A 127 1.46 -15.35 -22.93
N PRO A 128 2.27 -15.83 -21.96
CA PRO A 128 1.75 -16.34 -20.68
C PRO A 128 1.04 -15.31 -19.81
N GLU A 129 1.36 -14.02 -19.92
CA GLU A 129 0.70 -12.96 -19.14
C GLU A 129 -0.64 -12.51 -19.74
N LEU A 130 -0.87 -12.80 -21.04
CA LEU A 130 -2.10 -12.48 -21.73
C LEU A 130 -3.19 -13.56 -21.58
N HIS A 131 -2.78 -14.83 -21.40
CA HIS A 131 -3.67 -15.99 -21.28
C HIS A 131 -4.14 -16.20 -19.84
#